data_AF-A0A285P4D6-F1
#
_entry.id   AF-A0A285P4D6-F1
#
_cell.length_a   1.000
_cell.length_b   1.000
_cell.length_c   1.000
_cell.angle_alpha   90.00
_cell.angle_beta   90.00
_cell.angle_gamma   90.00
#
_symmetry.space_group_name_H-M   'P 1'
#
loop_
_entity.id
_entity.type
_entity.pdbx_description
1 polymer ?
#
loop_
_entity_poly.entity_id
_entity_poly.type
_entity_poly.pdbx_seq_one_letter_code
_entity_poly.pdbx_strand_id
1 'polypeptide(L)'
;MKFFLLYLLTLINFSFAVSEGKMIFENNCLRCHQEGSKKPLSYLKKEYKGRADAVMVLAKQCPWGRNLSDMEIEIVSKWLAGEEK
;
A
#
# COMPACT_ATOMS: atom_id res chain seq x y z
N MET A 1 -20.53 -30.54 25.27
CA MET A 1 -20.97 -29.87 24.02
C MET A 1 -21.00 -28.33 24.08
N LYS A 2 -21.07 -27.69 25.27
CA LYS A 2 -21.08 -26.21 25.40
C LYS A 2 -19.73 -25.52 25.14
N PHE A 3 -18.61 -26.20 25.40
CA PHE A 3 -17.27 -25.65 25.21
C PHE A 3 -16.79 -25.63 23.75
N PHE A 4 -17.36 -26.46 22.88
CA PHE A 4 -16.98 -26.54 21.46
C PHE A 4 -17.47 -25.31 20.67
N LEU A 5 -18.64 -24.77 21.06
CA LEU A 5 -19.21 -23.58 20.43
C LEU A 5 -18.41 -22.30 20.75
N LEU A 6 -17.81 -22.22 21.94
CA LEU A 6 -16.97 -21.09 22.33
C LEU A 6 -15.63 -21.06 21.58
N TYR A 7 -15.07 -22.22 21.25
CA TYR A 7 -13.82 -22.35 20.49
C TYR A 7 -13.98 -22.00 19.00
N LEU A 8 -15.19 -22.16 18.45
CA LEU A 8 -15.48 -21.84 17.05
C LEU A 8 -15.56 -20.33 16.80
N LEU A 9 -15.95 -19.53 17.81
CA LEU A 9 -16.11 -18.08 17.71
C LEU A 9 -14.78 -17.31 17.74
N THR A 10 -13.71 -17.90 18.30
CA THR A 10 -12.40 -17.24 18.38
C THR A 10 -11.59 -17.32 17.07
N LEU A 11 -11.95 -18.22 16.15
CA LEU A 11 -11.23 -18.45 14.89
C LEU A 11 -11.62 -17.51 13.74
N ILE A 12 -12.68 -16.70 13.90
CA ILE A 12 -13.22 -15.86 12.80
C ILE A 12 -12.62 -14.43 12.81
N ASN A 13 -11.73 -14.11 13.75
CA ASN A 13 -11.09 -12.79 13.82
C ASN A 13 -9.76 -12.71 13.04
N PHE A 14 -9.65 -13.40 11.90
CA PHE A 14 -8.60 -13.09 10.93
C PHE A 14 -8.92 -11.74 10.29
N SER A 15 -8.48 -10.69 10.98
CA SER A 15 -8.57 -9.30 10.56
C SER A 15 -7.83 -9.14 9.24
N PHE A 16 -8.55 -8.76 8.18
CA PHE A 16 -7.95 -8.21 6.97
C PHE A 16 -7.33 -6.86 7.34
N ALA A 17 -6.09 -6.88 7.85
CA ALA A 17 -5.34 -5.66 8.08
C ALA A 17 -5.17 -4.94 6.73
N VAL A 18 -5.74 -3.75 6.62
CA VAL A 18 -5.54 -2.91 5.44
C VAL A 18 -4.06 -2.57 5.38
N SER A 19 -3.41 -2.88 4.25
CA SER A 19 -2.02 -2.49 4.00
C SER A 19 -1.82 -1.00 4.28
N GLU A 20 -0.83 -0.69 5.11
CA GLU A 20 -0.47 0.69 5.44
C GLU A 20 -0.02 1.45 4.19
N GLY A 21 0.73 0.79 3.30
CA GLY A 21 1.14 1.38 2.02
C GLY A 21 -0.03 1.69 1.10
N LYS A 22 -1.08 0.85 1.11
CA LYS A 22 -2.33 1.15 0.40
C LYS A 22 -2.97 2.44 0.93
N MET A 23 -3.07 2.61 2.25
CA MET A 23 -3.67 3.81 2.84
C MET A 23 -2.88 5.08 2.48
N ILE A 24 -1.55 5.03 2.57
CA ILE A 24 -0.68 6.16 2.19
C ILE A 24 -0.88 6.50 0.71
N PHE A 25 -0.97 5.51 -0.17
CA PHE A 25 -1.21 5.74 -1.60
C PHE A 25 -2.57 6.38 -1.86
N GLU A 26 -3.63 5.86 -1.26
CA GLU A 26 -5.00 6.38 -1.42
C GLU A 26 -5.09 7.85 -0.97
N ASN A 27 -4.44 8.20 0.13
CA ASN A 27 -4.47 9.55 0.69
C ASN A 27 -3.62 10.56 -0.09
N ASN A 28 -2.47 10.14 -0.63
CA ASN A 28 -1.45 11.08 -1.13
C ASN A 28 -1.19 10.98 -2.64
N CYS A 29 -1.40 9.81 -3.24
CA CYS A 29 -0.99 9.53 -4.61
C CYS A 29 -2.18 9.36 -5.56
N LEU A 30 -3.30 8.82 -5.07
CA LEU A 30 -4.43 8.42 -5.89
C LEU A 30 -5.05 9.57 -6.68
N ARG A 31 -5.02 10.79 -6.15
CA ARG A 31 -5.53 11.99 -6.84
C ARG A 31 -4.97 12.17 -8.26
N CYS A 32 -3.69 11.83 -8.47
CA CYS A 32 -3.06 11.90 -9.79
C CYS A 32 -2.92 10.55 -10.49
N HIS A 33 -2.96 9.47 -9.73
CA HIS A 33 -2.77 8.12 -10.21
C HIS A 33 -4.06 7.29 -10.23
N GLN A 34 -5.21 7.96 -10.36
CA GLN A 34 -6.51 7.33 -10.58
C GLN A 34 -6.59 6.63 -11.93
N GLU A 35 -7.55 5.71 -12.07
CA GLU A 35 -7.83 5.06 -13.36
C GLU A 35 -8.21 6.11 -14.42
N GLY A 36 -7.72 5.89 -15.65
CA GLY A 36 -7.85 6.86 -16.75
C GLY A 36 -6.84 8.02 -16.74
N SER A 37 -6.01 8.16 -15.69
CA SER A 37 -4.86 9.08 -15.73
C SER A 37 -3.76 8.58 -16.68
N LYS A 38 -2.74 9.41 -16.95
CA LYS A 38 -1.59 9.02 -17.79
C LYS A 38 -0.79 7.85 -17.19
N LYS A 39 -0.78 7.73 -15.85
CA LYS A 39 -0.03 6.71 -15.10
C LYS A 39 -0.89 6.21 -13.94
N PRO A 40 -1.94 5.41 -14.19
CA PRO A 40 -2.83 4.91 -13.15
C PRO A 40 -2.10 3.95 -12.19
N LEU A 41 -2.68 3.64 -11.03
CA LEU A 41 -2.13 2.69 -10.06
C LEU A 41 -1.76 1.35 -10.71
N SER A 42 -2.60 0.83 -11.60
CA SER A 42 -2.34 -0.40 -12.36
C SER A 42 -1.04 -0.33 -13.18
N TYR A 43 -0.80 0.80 -13.84
CA TYR A 43 0.46 1.07 -14.54
C TYR A 43 1.64 1.14 -13.56
N LEU A 44 1.51 1.88 -12.46
CA LEU A 44 2.58 2.03 -11.48
C LEU A 44 2.99 0.70 -10.84
N LYS A 45 2.03 -0.13 -10.43
CA LYS A 45 2.31 -1.47 -9.88
C LYS A 45 3.00 -2.38 -10.87
N LYS A 46 2.67 -2.27 -12.17
CA LYS A 46 3.33 -3.04 -13.23
C LYS A 46 4.75 -2.53 -13.49
N GLU A 47 4.90 -1.22 -13.62
CA GLU A 47 6.18 -0.57 -13.91
C GLU A 47 7.18 -0.82 -12.79
N TYR A 48 6.80 -0.59 -11.54
CA TYR A 48 7.73 -0.65 -10.39
C TYR A 48 7.73 -1.97 -9.63
N LYS A 49 7.20 -3.05 -10.22
CA LYS A 49 7.20 -4.38 -9.61
C LYS A 49 8.63 -4.80 -9.22
N GLY A 50 8.85 -5.11 -7.95
CA GLY A 50 10.17 -5.50 -7.43
C GLY A 50 11.23 -4.40 -7.44
N ARG A 51 10.82 -3.12 -7.52
CA ARG A 51 11.70 -1.95 -7.58
C ARG A 51 11.29 -0.87 -6.58
N ALA A 52 11.16 -1.23 -5.30
CA ALA A 52 10.77 -0.28 -4.25
C ALA A 52 11.74 0.92 -4.15
N ASP A 53 13.04 0.69 -4.34
CA ASP A 53 14.10 1.70 -4.37
C ASP A 53 13.84 2.81 -5.40
N ALA A 54 13.42 2.43 -6.61
CA ALA A 54 13.08 3.38 -7.67
C ALA A 54 11.86 4.24 -7.29
N VAL A 55 10.88 3.65 -6.60
CA VAL A 55 9.70 4.39 -6.10
C VAL A 55 10.11 5.37 -5.00
N MET A 56 11.03 5.00 -4.10
CA MET A 56 11.50 5.89 -3.03
C MET A 56 12.16 7.16 -3.59
N VAL A 57 12.96 7.03 -4.65
CA VAL A 57 13.59 8.17 -5.32
C VAL A 57 12.54 9.06 -5.98
N LEU A 58 11.57 8.46 -6.68
CA LEU A 58 10.52 9.19 -7.38
C LEU A 58 9.52 9.86 -6.44
N ALA A 59 9.19 9.23 -5.31
CA ALA A 59 8.29 9.78 -4.31
C ALA A 59 8.80 11.13 -3.79
N LYS A 60 10.12 11.27 -3.58
CA LYS A 60 10.76 12.53 -3.19
C LYS A 60 10.67 13.64 -4.25
N GLN A 61 10.42 13.28 -5.51
CA GLN A 61 10.22 14.24 -6.60
C GLN A 61 8.73 14.54 -6.84
N CYS A 62 7.84 13.67 -6.38
CA CYS A 62 6.40 13.86 -6.50
C CYS A 62 5.93 15.02 -5.61
N PRO A 63 5.09 15.96 -6.11
CA PRO A 63 4.59 17.08 -5.32
C PRO A 63 3.96 16.65 -3.98
N TRP A 64 3.18 15.57 -3.97
CA TRP A 64 2.57 15.04 -2.74
C TRP A 64 3.47 14.06 -1.99
N GLY A 65 4.36 13.35 -2.68
CA GLY A 65 5.34 12.48 -2.03
C GLY A 65 6.38 13.25 -1.19
N ARG A 66 6.63 14.53 -1.51
CA ARG A 66 7.47 15.43 -0.70
C ARG A 66 6.93 15.75 0.70
N ASN A 67 5.63 15.54 0.94
CA ASN A 67 5.00 15.78 2.24
C ASN A 67 5.00 14.55 3.15
N LEU A 68 5.47 13.40 2.64
CA LEU A 68 5.59 12.17 3.39
C LEU A 68 6.93 12.11 4.12
N SER A 69 6.94 11.54 5.32
CA SER A 69 8.17 11.13 6.00
C SER A 69 8.92 10.06 5.21
N ASP A 70 10.22 9.90 5.46
CA ASP A 70 11.01 8.84 4.82
C ASP A 70 10.43 7.43 5.08
N MET A 71 9.84 7.22 6.27
CA MET A 71 9.17 5.97 6.63
C MET A 71 7.90 5.75 5.80
N GLU A 72 7.03 6.75 5.66
CA GLU A 72 5.84 6.65 4.81
C GLU A 72 6.20 6.42 3.34
N ILE A 73 7.27 7.07 2.85
CA ILE A 73 7.81 6.84 1.51
C ILE A 73 8.23 5.38 1.35
N GLU A 74 8.97 4.82 2.31
CA GLU A 74 9.41 3.43 2.27
C GLU A 74 8.22 2.47 2.25
N ILE A 75 7.23 2.67 3.12
CA ILE A 75 6.03 1.83 3.24
C ILE A 75 5.24 1.82 1.93
N VAL A 76 4.90 2.99 1.37
CA VAL A 76 4.16 3.06 0.10
C VAL A 76 4.96 2.50 -1.06
N SER A 77 6.30 2.66 -1.04
CA SER A 77 7.18 2.15 -2.08
C SER A 77 7.21 0.62 -2.12
N LYS A 78 7.38 -0.02 -0.96
CA LYS A 78 7.33 -1.49 -0.83
C LYS A 78 5.97 -2.04 -1.23
N TRP A 79 4.89 -1.41 -0.78
CA TRP A 79 3.54 -1.81 -1.20
C TRP A 79 3.32 -1.69 -2.71
N LEU A 80 3.75 -0.59 -3.33
CA LEU A 80 3.59 -0.35 -4.76
C LEU A 80 4.39 -1.37 -5.58
N ALA A 81 5.59 -1.72 -5.11
CA ALA A 81 6.46 -2.71 -5.75
C ALA A 81 6.04 -4.17 -5.52
N GLY A 82 5.12 -4.43 -4.58
CA GLY A 82 4.72 -5.77 -4.18
C GLY A 82 5.74 -6.47 -3.27
N GLU A 83 6.49 -5.70 -2.48
CA GLU A 83 7.53 -6.15 -1.54
C GLU A 83 7.14 -5.93 -0.07
N GLU A 84 5.86 -5.68 0.20
CA GLU A 84 5.30 -5.63 1.56
C GLU A 84 5.45 -7.02 2.20
N LYS A 85 6.07 -7.08 3.39
CA LYS A 85 6.35 -8.33 4.13
C LYS A 85 5.40 -8.47 5.31
#